data_AF-A0A1S1CCC7-F1
#
_entry.id   AF-A0A1S1CCC7-F1
#
_cell.length_a   1.000
_cell.length_b   1.000
_cell.length_c   1.000
_cell.angle_alpha   90.00
_cell.angle_beta   90.00
_cell.angle_gamma   90.00
#
_symmetry.space_group_name_H-M   'P 1'
#
loop_
_entity.id
_entity.type
_entity.pdbx_description
1 polymer ?
#
loop_
_entity_poly.entity_id
_entity_poly.type
_entity_poly.pdbx_seq_one_letter_code
_entity_poly.pdbx_strand_id
1 'polypeptide(L)'
;MKQKEKSNGSPRGRWAECWVERIAGPASAEEMRMWPLMLRTLALSLRAGIPLQEAVHANPGSGQLGESGQFGENELVQGAGKTHAKKTTARKSTRLRRARSSSPLSEDYGQKRCAEDIRRFTQALATVTSWGAPAHLACAQLLENSARMRPHSRERLHDLQLSLRMSESAGAPLATSLERAAEHAEERIDALLGRQSALAAPRATGRILSWLPLLGLGLGVLMGSDPVGVLTGSILGALTGLLGLGLAFAGRRWTAVLVHRAEVESAASSGAEQTSNVPPVDTALVLELLAAQLRAGLAPLAALGTLAEALNSRPLHTVCQRLQMGSGWGSAWSGSAAGTFGELRDALAPAYTGGAPSTALLLSLADAHRLSERRAAERAAGRLSVALVVPLGLCSLPAFICLGIVPILISLLPTLTG
;
A
#
# COMPACT_ATOMS: atom_id res chain seq x y z
N MET A 1 24.75 -41.75 -5.02
CA MET A 1 23.69 -41.36 -5.96
C MET A 1 22.65 -40.53 -5.23
N LYS A 2 22.72 -39.20 -5.33
CA LYS A 2 21.60 -38.28 -5.07
C LYS A 2 21.86 -37.04 -5.92
N GLN A 3 21.17 -36.98 -7.05
CA GLN A 3 21.21 -35.88 -8.00
C GLN A 3 20.69 -34.61 -7.31
N LYS A 4 21.50 -33.56 -7.38
CA LYS A 4 21.19 -32.22 -6.94
C LYS A 4 20.34 -31.57 -8.05
N GLU A 5 19.02 -31.71 -7.97
CA GLU A 5 18.10 -30.96 -8.83
C GLU A 5 18.25 -29.47 -8.55
N LYS A 6 19.06 -28.79 -9.38
CA LYS A 6 18.97 -27.34 -9.54
C LYS A 6 17.71 -27.07 -10.35
N SER A 7 16.66 -26.58 -9.71
CA SER A 7 15.49 -26.02 -10.39
C SER A 7 15.92 -24.77 -11.18
N ASN A 8 16.40 -24.98 -12.40
CA ASN A 8 16.58 -23.91 -13.37
C ASN A 8 15.19 -23.45 -13.81
N GLY A 9 14.62 -22.49 -13.09
CA GLY A 9 13.48 -21.71 -13.55
C GLY A 9 13.84 -21.14 -14.92
N SER A 10 13.13 -21.62 -15.95
CA SER A 10 13.31 -21.20 -17.34
C SER A 10 13.37 -19.67 -17.43
N PRO A 11 14.35 -19.07 -18.12
CA PRO A 11 14.42 -17.62 -18.27
C PRO A 11 13.11 -17.05 -18.84
N ARG A 12 12.38 -17.79 -19.68
CA ARG A 12 11.05 -17.38 -20.19
C ARG A 12 10.00 -17.20 -19.07
N GLY A 13 10.08 -17.97 -17.99
CA GLY A 13 9.20 -17.82 -16.82
C GLY A 13 9.42 -16.48 -16.12
N ARG A 14 10.68 -16.13 -15.85
CA ARG A 14 11.04 -14.83 -15.24
C ARG A 14 10.67 -13.63 -16.12
N TRP A 15 10.81 -13.76 -17.44
CA TRP A 15 10.37 -12.72 -18.38
C TRP A 15 8.84 -12.57 -18.40
N ALA A 16 8.10 -13.68 -18.38
CA ALA A 16 6.64 -13.65 -18.31
C ALA A 16 6.13 -13.08 -16.98
N GLU A 17 6.76 -13.41 -15.86
CA GLU A 17 6.47 -12.86 -14.52
C GLU A 17 6.68 -11.34 -14.49
N CYS A 18 7.83 -10.87 -14.97
CA CYS A 18 8.15 -9.43 -14.99
C CYS A 18 7.25 -8.66 -15.98
N TRP A 19 6.77 -9.30 -17.04
CA TRP A 19 5.75 -8.75 -17.93
C TRP A 19 4.37 -8.68 -17.27
N VAL A 20 3.95 -9.72 -16.56
CA VAL A 20 2.66 -9.74 -15.83
C VAL A 20 2.64 -8.69 -14.71
N GLU A 21 3.74 -8.53 -13.97
CA GLU A 21 3.88 -7.47 -12.96
C GLU A 21 3.79 -6.07 -13.58
N ARG A 22 4.39 -5.88 -14.76
CA ARG A 22 4.34 -4.59 -15.47
C ARG A 22 2.95 -4.29 -16.04
N ILE A 23 2.19 -5.31 -16.42
CA ILE A 23 0.83 -5.17 -16.95
C ILE A 23 -0.17 -4.81 -15.84
N ALA A 24 0.03 -5.34 -14.64
CA ALA A 24 -1.01 -5.34 -13.61
C ALA A 24 -0.99 -4.10 -12.69
N GLY A 25 0.01 -3.21 -12.83
CA GLY A 25 0.07 -1.92 -12.13
C GLY A 25 0.16 -2.03 -10.60
N PRO A 26 0.20 -0.88 -9.89
CA PRO A 26 0.07 -0.84 -8.44
C PRO A 26 -1.33 -1.34 -8.02
N ALA A 27 -1.40 -2.06 -6.89
CA ALA A 27 -2.67 -2.59 -6.39
C ALA A 27 -3.66 -1.47 -6.08
N SER A 28 -4.90 -1.62 -6.54
CA SER A 28 -5.97 -0.65 -6.25
C SER A 28 -6.46 -0.79 -4.79
N ALA A 29 -7.06 0.27 -4.25
CA ALA A 29 -7.65 0.25 -2.91
C ALA A 29 -8.71 -0.86 -2.76
N GLU A 30 -9.49 -1.10 -3.82
CA GLU A 30 -10.50 -2.15 -3.89
C GLU A 30 -9.86 -3.54 -3.92
N GLU A 31 -8.79 -3.74 -4.70
CA GLU A 31 -8.01 -4.99 -4.72
C GLU A 31 -7.46 -5.32 -3.32
N MET A 32 -6.92 -4.33 -2.62
CA MET A 32 -6.33 -4.53 -1.29
C MET A 32 -7.36 -4.88 -0.21
N ARG A 33 -8.61 -4.39 -0.33
CA ARG A 33 -9.69 -4.64 0.64
C ARG A 33 -10.27 -6.05 0.59
N MET A 34 -10.01 -6.82 -0.47
CA MET A 34 -10.59 -8.15 -0.64
C MET A 34 -10.13 -9.15 0.44
N TRP A 35 -8.87 -9.09 0.86
CA TRP A 35 -8.32 -9.96 1.91
C TRP A 35 -9.00 -9.76 3.27
N PRO A 36 -9.03 -8.54 3.86
CA PRO A 36 -9.73 -8.32 5.13
C PRO A 36 -11.21 -8.69 5.09
N LEU A 37 -11.91 -8.37 3.99
CA LEU A 37 -13.32 -8.74 3.80
C LEU A 37 -13.51 -10.26 3.82
N MET A 38 -12.66 -11.00 3.14
CA MET A 38 -12.68 -12.46 3.16
C MET A 38 -12.38 -13.01 4.58
N LEU A 39 -11.42 -12.41 5.31
CA LEU A 39 -11.05 -12.89 6.65
C LEU A 39 -12.21 -12.69 7.64
N ARG A 40 -12.87 -11.52 7.61
CA ARG A 40 -14.04 -11.23 8.44
C ARG A 40 -15.23 -12.11 8.11
N THR A 41 -15.51 -12.35 6.83
CA THR A 41 -16.63 -13.23 6.43
C THR A 41 -16.40 -14.68 6.90
N LEU A 42 -15.18 -15.20 6.82
CA LEU A 42 -14.84 -16.51 7.39
C LEU A 42 -14.96 -16.52 8.91
N ALA A 43 -14.44 -15.51 9.60
CA ALA A 43 -14.52 -15.43 11.04
C ALA A 43 -15.97 -15.38 11.55
N LEU A 44 -16.82 -14.58 10.91
CA LEU A 44 -18.26 -14.50 11.21
C LEU A 44 -18.95 -15.84 10.99
N SER A 45 -18.63 -16.54 9.91
CA SER A 45 -19.21 -17.87 9.61
C SER A 45 -18.82 -18.90 10.68
N LEU A 46 -17.53 -18.93 11.06
CA LEU A 46 -17.04 -19.82 12.12
C LEU A 46 -17.68 -19.50 13.47
N ARG A 47 -17.91 -18.21 13.77
CA ARG A 47 -18.56 -17.77 15.01
C ARG A 47 -20.04 -18.12 15.06
N ALA A 48 -20.69 -18.20 13.90
CA ALA A 48 -22.05 -18.70 13.73
C ALA A 48 -22.13 -20.25 13.83
N GLY A 49 -21.00 -20.95 14.01
CA GLY A 49 -20.94 -22.41 14.10
C GLY A 49 -20.97 -23.13 12.75
N ILE A 50 -20.85 -22.40 11.65
CA ILE A 50 -20.81 -22.98 10.30
C ILE A 50 -19.44 -23.66 10.12
N PRO A 51 -19.39 -24.93 9.70
CA PRO A 51 -18.13 -25.61 9.46
C PRO A 51 -17.36 -24.91 8.32
N LEU A 52 -16.03 -24.89 8.43
CA LEU A 52 -15.17 -24.13 7.53
C LEU A 52 -15.37 -24.51 6.05
N GLN A 53 -15.67 -25.77 5.77
CA GLN A 53 -15.95 -26.27 4.43
C GLN A 53 -17.19 -25.61 3.84
N GLU A 54 -18.26 -25.50 4.62
CA GLU A 54 -19.51 -24.86 4.20
C GLU A 54 -19.34 -23.34 4.08
N ALA A 55 -18.61 -22.71 5.02
CA ALA A 55 -18.29 -21.28 4.96
C ALA A 55 -17.51 -20.88 3.70
N VAL A 56 -16.59 -21.74 3.24
CA VAL A 56 -15.81 -21.51 2.00
C VAL A 56 -16.70 -21.61 0.75
N HIS A 57 -17.70 -22.50 0.75
CA HIS A 57 -18.66 -22.62 -0.36
C HIS A 57 -19.75 -21.54 -0.34
N ALA A 58 -20.13 -21.06 0.84
CA ALA A 58 -21.13 -20.01 1.01
C ALA A 58 -20.61 -18.61 0.65
N ASN A 59 -19.29 -18.43 0.48
CA ASN A 59 -18.69 -17.13 0.23
C ASN A 59 -19.11 -16.56 -1.14
N PRO A 60 -19.99 -15.55 -1.22
CA PRO A 60 -20.54 -15.04 -2.47
C PRO A 60 -19.58 -14.05 -3.17
N GLY A 61 -18.45 -13.71 -2.54
CA GLY A 61 -17.65 -12.52 -2.86
C GLY A 61 -16.93 -12.50 -4.23
N SER A 62 -16.91 -13.61 -4.97
CA SER A 62 -16.27 -13.65 -6.29
C SER A 62 -17.21 -13.32 -7.47
N GLY A 63 -18.53 -13.47 -7.29
CA GLY A 63 -19.52 -13.26 -8.36
C GLY A 63 -20.07 -11.83 -8.43
N GLN A 64 -20.25 -11.18 -7.28
CA GLN A 64 -21.01 -9.93 -7.20
C GLN A 64 -20.16 -8.65 -7.28
N LEU A 65 -18.85 -8.72 -7.00
CA LEU A 65 -17.96 -7.54 -7.06
C LEU A 65 -17.70 -7.03 -8.49
N GLY A 66 -18.04 -7.82 -9.52
CA GLY A 66 -17.95 -7.40 -10.93
C GLY A 66 -19.18 -6.62 -11.43
N GLU A 67 -20.30 -6.64 -10.71
CA GLU A 67 -21.57 -6.02 -11.15
C GLU A 67 -21.96 -4.76 -10.35
N SER A 68 -21.23 -4.42 -9.28
CA SER A 68 -21.48 -3.23 -8.45
C SER A 68 -21.06 -1.89 -9.09
N GLY A 69 -21.05 -1.81 -10.42
CA GLY A 69 -21.03 -0.55 -11.18
C GLY A 69 -22.43 0.01 -11.47
N GLN A 70 -23.49 -0.66 -11.00
CA GLN A 70 -24.87 -0.36 -11.38
C GLN A 70 -25.87 -0.52 -10.21
N PHE A 71 -25.50 -0.12 -9.01
CA PHE A 71 -26.45 0.05 -7.90
C PHE A 71 -26.24 1.40 -7.24
N GLY A 72 -26.88 2.40 -7.85
CA GLY A 72 -26.89 3.78 -7.40
C GLY A 72 -28.01 4.55 -8.08
N GLU A 73 -29.22 3.97 -8.11
CA GLU A 73 -30.50 4.64 -8.34
C GLU A 73 -31.59 3.57 -8.31
N ASN A 74 -32.22 3.37 -7.15
CA ASN A 74 -33.64 3.01 -7.01
C ASN A 74 -33.94 2.69 -5.54
N GLU A 75 -34.07 3.74 -4.74
CA GLU A 75 -34.91 3.67 -3.55
C GLU A 75 -35.79 4.94 -3.55
N LEU A 76 -36.96 4.84 -4.18
CA LEU A 76 -38.06 5.79 -4.00
C LEU A 76 -39.38 5.01 -4.10
N VAL A 77 -39.94 4.82 -2.91
CA VAL A 77 -41.32 4.52 -2.52
C VAL A 77 -42.36 4.65 -3.66
N GLN A 78 -43.13 3.58 -3.85
CA GLN A 78 -44.33 3.54 -4.69
C GLN A 78 -45.43 4.46 -4.15
N GLY A 79 -45.98 5.31 -5.03
CA GLY A 79 -47.19 6.08 -4.79
C GLY A 79 -47.85 6.52 -6.11
N ALA A 80 -48.88 5.78 -6.50
CA ALA A 80 -49.99 6.08 -7.42
C ALA A 80 -49.91 7.26 -8.43
N GLY A 81 -50.28 6.97 -9.70
CA GLY A 81 -50.87 8.00 -10.57
C GLY A 81 -50.48 7.91 -12.05
N LYS A 82 -51.49 7.82 -12.92
CA LYS A 82 -51.44 7.65 -14.38
C LYS A 82 -50.87 8.88 -15.12
N THR A 83 -50.23 8.67 -16.27
CA THR A 83 -50.63 9.13 -17.63
C THR A 83 -49.45 9.27 -18.61
N HIS A 84 -49.72 8.94 -19.89
CA HIS A 84 -48.82 8.98 -21.04
C HIS A 84 -48.26 10.37 -21.35
N ALA A 85 -46.96 10.45 -21.70
CA ALA A 85 -46.45 11.45 -22.64
C ALA A 85 -45.12 11.01 -23.28
N LYS A 86 -45.13 10.92 -24.61
CA LYS A 86 -43.99 10.67 -25.50
C LYS A 86 -43.12 11.93 -25.58
N LYS A 87 -41.83 11.87 -25.20
CA LYS A 87 -40.83 12.89 -25.60
C LYS A 87 -39.43 12.29 -25.71
N THR A 88 -38.99 12.23 -26.96
CA THR A 88 -37.59 12.21 -27.42
C THR A 88 -36.80 13.40 -26.89
N THR A 89 -35.64 13.18 -26.28
CA THR A 89 -34.50 14.12 -26.32
C THR A 89 -33.17 13.40 -26.09
N ALA A 90 -32.24 13.70 -26.99
CA ALA A 90 -30.88 13.18 -27.05
C ALA A 90 -30.04 13.60 -25.83
N ARG A 91 -29.40 12.63 -25.16
CA ARG A 91 -28.44 12.90 -24.09
C ARG A 91 -27.02 12.85 -24.64
N LYS A 92 -26.48 14.03 -24.95
CA LYS A 92 -25.05 14.27 -25.23
C LYS A 92 -24.23 13.76 -24.04
N SER A 93 -23.37 12.77 -24.28
CA SER A 93 -22.39 12.29 -23.32
C SER A 93 -21.21 13.26 -23.21
N THR A 94 -21.19 14.09 -22.17
CA THR A 94 -20.00 14.84 -21.75
C THR A 94 -19.04 13.90 -21.03
N ARG A 95 -18.07 13.35 -21.77
CA ARG A 95 -16.95 12.59 -21.19
C ARG A 95 -16.03 13.55 -20.44
N LEU A 96 -16.18 13.62 -19.12
CA LEU A 96 -15.16 14.18 -18.24
C LEU A 96 -13.94 13.26 -18.29
N ARG A 97 -12.86 13.76 -18.91
CA ARG A 97 -11.52 13.14 -18.90
C ARG A 97 -11.03 13.03 -17.47
N ARG A 98 -11.27 11.88 -16.83
CA ARG A 98 -10.49 11.47 -15.64
C ARG A 98 -9.02 11.46 -16.03
N ALA A 99 -8.22 12.04 -15.15
CA ALA A 99 -6.76 11.97 -15.19
C ALA A 99 -6.33 10.50 -15.39
N ARG A 100 -5.16 10.27 -16.00
CA ARG A 100 -4.54 8.95 -16.20
C ARG A 100 -4.40 8.20 -14.86
N SER A 101 -5.49 7.63 -14.37
CA SER A 101 -5.50 6.42 -13.57
C SER A 101 -5.22 5.26 -14.52
N SER A 102 -4.64 4.20 -13.99
CA SER A 102 -4.54 2.87 -14.57
C SER A 102 -5.64 2.59 -15.60
N SER A 103 -5.27 2.06 -16.77
CA SER A 103 -6.27 1.64 -17.76
C SER A 103 -7.25 0.67 -17.11
N PRO A 104 -8.57 0.79 -17.32
CA PRO A 104 -9.59 -0.05 -16.66
C PRO A 104 -9.36 -1.56 -16.82
N LEU A 105 -8.66 -1.98 -17.89
CA LEU A 105 -8.25 -3.36 -18.13
C LEU A 105 -7.20 -3.89 -17.13
N SER A 106 -6.33 -3.02 -16.57
CA SER A 106 -5.30 -3.39 -15.60
C SER A 106 -5.89 -3.60 -14.20
N GLU A 107 -6.89 -2.79 -13.82
CA GLU A 107 -7.57 -2.89 -12.53
C GLU A 107 -8.39 -4.18 -12.44
N ASP A 108 -9.16 -4.47 -13.50
CA ASP A 108 -9.96 -5.69 -13.61
C ASP A 108 -9.08 -6.96 -13.61
N TYR A 109 -7.90 -6.91 -14.25
CA TYR A 109 -6.93 -8.01 -14.18
C TYR A 109 -6.40 -8.24 -12.76
N GLY A 110 -6.01 -7.17 -12.06
CA GLY A 110 -5.49 -7.24 -10.69
C GLY A 110 -6.48 -7.83 -9.71
N GLN A 111 -7.74 -7.36 -9.78
CA GLN A 111 -8.84 -7.85 -8.95
C GLN A 111 -9.12 -9.34 -9.20
N LYS A 112 -9.21 -9.79 -10.46
CA LYS A 112 -9.39 -11.21 -10.80
C LYS A 112 -8.26 -12.09 -10.26
N ARG A 113 -7.01 -11.62 -10.35
CA ARG A 113 -5.85 -12.35 -9.84
C ARG A 113 -5.88 -12.46 -8.32
N CYS A 114 -6.21 -11.39 -7.62
CA CYS A 114 -6.33 -11.38 -6.17
C CYS A 114 -7.48 -12.28 -5.68
N ALA A 115 -8.62 -12.28 -6.38
CA ALA A 115 -9.74 -13.17 -6.08
C ALA A 115 -9.34 -14.66 -6.23
N GLU A 116 -8.54 -14.98 -7.25
CA GLU A 116 -7.99 -16.32 -7.45
C GLU A 116 -6.99 -16.72 -6.34
N ASP A 117 -6.13 -15.80 -5.89
CA ASP A 117 -5.23 -16.04 -4.75
C ASP A 117 -6.02 -16.36 -3.47
N ILE A 118 -7.09 -15.58 -3.20
CA ILE A 118 -8.02 -15.79 -2.07
C ILE A 118 -8.74 -17.14 -2.20
N ARG A 119 -9.18 -17.51 -3.40
CA ARG A 119 -9.86 -18.79 -3.65
C ARG A 119 -8.94 -19.98 -3.38
N ARG A 120 -7.68 -19.91 -3.80
CA ARG A 120 -6.68 -20.95 -3.52
C ARG A 120 -6.39 -21.06 -2.03
N PHE A 121 -6.28 -19.92 -1.34
CA PHE A 121 -6.08 -19.89 0.10
C PHE A 121 -7.26 -20.55 0.84
N THR A 122 -8.50 -20.15 0.54
CA THR A 122 -9.69 -20.70 1.20
C THR A 122 -9.87 -22.21 0.93
N GLN A 123 -9.56 -22.67 -0.27
CA GLN A 123 -9.52 -24.10 -0.60
C GLN A 123 -8.44 -24.85 0.20
N ALA A 124 -7.21 -24.33 0.20
CA ALA A 124 -6.12 -24.94 0.97
C ALA A 124 -6.47 -25.00 2.47
N LEU A 125 -7.03 -23.92 3.01
CA LEU A 125 -7.48 -23.84 4.40
C LEU A 125 -8.55 -24.90 4.72
N ALA A 126 -9.58 -25.04 3.88
CA ALA A 126 -10.60 -26.09 4.04
C ALA A 126 -10.01 -27.50 3.97
N THR A 127 -9.05 -27.74 3.06
CA THR A 127 -8.39 -29.05 2.92
C THR A 127 -7.48 -29.39 4.08
N VAL A 128 -6.72 -28.44 4.63
CA VAL A 128 -5.81 -28.70 5.76
C VAL A 128 -6.62 -28.97 7.03
N THR A 129 -7.64 -28.16 7.28
CA THR A 129 -8.49 -28.29 8.46
C THR A 129 -9.39 -29.52 8.45
N SER A 130 -9.80 -30.05 7.28
CA SER A 130 -10.59 -31.30 7.23
C SER A 130 -9.80 -32.54 7.69
N TRP A 131 -8.47 -32.45 7.73
CA TRP A 131 -7.57 -33.50 8.21
C TRP A 131 -7.14 -33.25 9.66
N GLY A 132 -7.71 -32.23 10.32
CA GLY A 132 -7.33 -31.80 11.67
C GLY A 132 -5.93 -31.15 11.74
N ALA A 133 -5.34 -30.81 10.59
CA ALA A 133 -4.05 -30.15 10.55
C ALA A 133 -4.20 -28.64 10.86
N PRO A 134 -3.16 -28.00 11.43
CA PRO A 134 -3.21 -26.59 11.80
C PRO A 134 -3.32 -25.67 10.58
N ALA A 135 -4.13 -24.62 10.70
CA ALA A 135 -4.49 -23.70 9.63
C ALA A 135 -3.29 -22.92 9.06
N HIS A 136 -2.26 -22.64 9.87
CA HIS A 136 -1.06 -21.95 9.37
C HIS A 136 -0.34 -22.72 8.24
N LEU A 137 -0.52 -24.04 8.13
CA LEU A 137 0.06 -24.85 7.07
C LEU A 137 -0.56 -24.55 5.70
N ALA A 138 -1.82 -24.10 5.66
CA ALA A 138 -2.43 -23.66 4.40
C ALA A 138 -1.68 -22.46 3.82
N CYS A 139 -1.30 -21.49 4.68
CA CYS A 139 -0.46 -20.38 4.26
C CYS A 139 0.93 -20.85 3.82
N ALA A 140 1.56 -21.77 4.57
CA ALA A 140 2.88 -22.31 4.23
C ALA A 140 2.91 -22.95 2.83
N GLN A 141 1.91 -23.79 2.52
CA GLN A 141 1.79 -24.44 1.21
C GLN A 141 1.60 -23.46 0.05
N LEU A 142 0.80 -22.40 0.26
CA LEU A 142 0.66 -21.35 -0.77
C LEU A 142 1.94 -20.55 -0.94
N LEU A 143 2.63 -20.23 0.17
CA LEU A 143 3.85 -19.44 0.14
C LEU A 143 5.01 -20.17 -0.54
N GLU A 144 5.08 -21.51 -0.46
CA GLU A 144 6.04 -22.31 -1.23
C GLU A 144 5.86 -22.13 -2.75
N ASN A 145 4.63 -21.89 -3.21
CA ASN A 145 4.29 -21.67 -4.62
C ASN A 145 4.00 -20.19 -4.94
N SER A 146 4.54 -19.25 -4.16
CA SER A 146 4.18 -17.83 -4.22
C SER A 146 4.61 -17.08 -5.48
N ALA A 147 5.43 -17.67 -6.35
CA ALA A 147 5.96 -17.01 -7.55
C ALA A 147 4.87 -16.45 -8.48
N ARG A 148 3.65 -16.99 -8.40
CA ARG A 148 2.51 -16.57 -9.24
C ARG A 148 1.52 -15.63 -8.55
N MET A 149 1.72 -15.32 -7.27
CA MET A 149 0.82 -14.48 -6.47
C MET A 149 1.16 -13.00 -6.59
N ARG A 150 0.17 -12.14 -6.34
CA ARG A 150 0.42 -10.69 -6.23
C ARG A 150 1.36 -10.42 -5.03
N PRO A 151 2.28 -9.44 -5.12
CA PRO A 151 3.16 -9.09 -4.01
C PRO A 151 2.41 -8.74 -2.72
N HIS A 152 1.30 -8.00 -2.82
CA HIS A 152 0.47 -7.66 -1.65
C HIS A 152 -0.23 -8.90 -1.06
N SER A 153 -0.75 -9.83 -1.88
CA SER A 153 -1.33 -11.09 -1.40
C SER A 153 -0.30 -11.93 -0.66
N ARG A 154 0.94 -11.96 -1.16
CA ARG A 154 2.05 -12.68 -0.53
C ARG A 154 2.40 -12.10 0.84
N GLU A 155 2.48 -10.78 0.94
CA GLU A 155 2.72 -10.09 2.20
C GLU A 155 1.61 -10.39 3.22
N ARG A 156 0.34 -10.32 2.78
CA ARG A 156 -0.81 -10.70 3.62
C ARG A 156 -0.80 -12.14 4.09
N LEU A 157 -0.35 -13.06 3.24
CA LEU A 157 -0.22 -14.47 3.63
C LEU A 157 0.90 -14.68 4.67
N HIS A 158 1.98 -13.89 4.63
CA HIS A 158 3.01 -13.94 5.68
C HIS A 158 2.46 -13.43 7.03
N ASP A 159 1.79 -12.27 7.03
CA ASP A 159 1.15 -11.72 8.25
C ASP A 159 0.12 -12.70 8.83
N LEU A 160 -0.70 -13.28 7.97
CA LEU A 160 -1.74 -14.26 8.34
C LEU A 160 -1.12 -15.56 8.86
N GLN A 161 -0.08 -16.08 8.21
CA GLN A 161 0.63 -17.29 8.66
C GLN A 161 1.16 -17.10 10.08
N LEU A 162 1.78 -15.96 10.35
CA LEU A 162 2.30 -15.64 11.67
C LEU A 162 1.18 -15.54 12.70
N SER A 163 0.11 -14.81 12.39
CA SER A 163 -1.05 -14.66 13.27
C SER A 163 -1.71 -16.00 13.61
N LEU A 164 -1.93 -16.86 12.61
CA LEU A 164 -2.49 -18.20 12.79
C LEU A 164 -1.58 -19.07 13.64
N ARG A 165 -0.28 -19.14 13.31
CA ARG A 165 0.68 -20.00 14.02
C ARG A 165 0.80 -19.61 15.49
N MET A 166 0.90 -18.31 15.78
CA MET A 166 0.96 -17.83 17.16
C MET A 166 -0.36 -18.07 17.90
N SER A 167 -1.49 -17.79 17.27
CA SER A 167 -2.79 -18.05 17.89
C SER A 167 -3.02 -19.53 18.21
N GLU A 168 -2.64 -20.43 17.30
CA GLU A 168 -2.74 -21.87 17.48
C GLU A 168 -1.82 -22.37 18.59
N SER A 169 -0.62 -21.82 18.75
CA SER A 169 0.25 -22.16 19.88
C SER A 169 -0.31 -21.71 21.23
N ALA A 170 -1.18 -20.69 21.25
CA ALA A 170 -1.95 -20.30 22.44
C ALA A 170 -3.24 -21.11 22.65
N GLY A 171 -3.66 -21.92 21.67
CA GLY A 171 -4.99 -22.55 21.68
C GLY A 171 -6.14 -21.58 21.44
N ALA A 172 -5.90 -20.44 20.80
CA ALA A 172 -6.96 -19.47 20.49
C ALA A 172 -7.88 -19.99 19.36
N PRO A 173 -9.20 -19.72 19.42
CA PRO A 173 -10.13 -20.13 18.36
C PRO A 173 -9.78 -19.48 17.01
N LEU A 174 -9.83 -20.27 15.92
CA LEU A 174 -9.52 -19.82 14.56
C LEU A 174 -10.24 -18.53 14.15
N ALA A 175 -11.52 -18.39 14.52
CA ALA A 175 -12.31 -17.17 14.23
C ALA A 175 -11.65 -15.90 14.79
N THR A 176 -11.12 -15.96 16.01
CA THR A 176 -10.45 -14.81 16.65
C THR A 176 -9.13 -14.47 15.95
N SER A 177 -8.41 -15.47 15.45
CA SER A 177 -7.16 -15.26 14.71
C SER A 177 -7.41 -14.60 13.35
N LEU A 178 -8.48 -15.00 12.66
CA LEU A 178 -8.90 -14.40 11.40
C LEU A 178 -9.38 -12.95 11.59
N GLU A 179 -10.14 -12.66 12.66
CA GLU A 179 -10.54 -11.29 13.02
C GLU A 179 -9.32 -10.39 13.22
N ARG A 180 -8.35 -10.83 14.03
CA ARG A 180 -7.13 -10.04 14.28
C ARG A 180 -6.29 -9.83 13.03
N ALA A 181 -6.15 -10.85 12.19
CA ALA A 181 -5.45 -10.70 10.91
C ALA A 181 -6.19 -9.73 9.96
N ALA A 182 -7.52 -9.69 10.01
CA ALA A 182 -8.32 -8.76 9.22
C ALA A 182 -8.18 -7.32 9.72
N GLU A 183 -8.21 -7.09 11.04
CA GLU A 183 -7.97 -5.79 11.67
C GLU A 183 -6.61 -5.24 11.27
N HIS A 184 -5.56 -6.05 11.41
CA HIS A 184 -4.20 -5.67 11.02
C HIS A 184 -4.08 -5.34 9.52
N ALA A 185 -4.74 -6.13 8.66
CA ALA A 185 -4.73 -5.88 7.22
C ALA A 185 -5.43 -4.56 6.85
N GLU A 186 -6.53 -4.22 7.53
CA GLU A 186 -7.26 -2.94 7.37
C GLU A 186 -6.46 -1.73 7.83
N GLU A 187 -5.85 -1.80 9.02
CA GLU A 187 -5.05 -0.69 9.55
C GLU A 187 -3.93 -0.29 8.60
N ARG A 188 -3.28 -1.29 7.98
CA ARG A 188 -2.25 -1.03 6.97
C ARG A 188 -2.82 -0.47 5.66
N ILE A 189 -4.03 -0.88 5.25
CA ILE A 189 -4.70 -0.27 4.09
C ILE A 189 -5.03 1.20 4.38
N ASP A 190 -5.58 1.50 5.55
CA ASP A 190 -5.94 2.85 5.96
C ASP A 190 -4.70 3.75 6.08
N ALA A 191 -3.58 3.24 6.60
CA ALA A 191 -2.30 3.94 6.60
C ALA A 191 -1.83 4.30 5.17
N LEU A 192 -1.95 3.35 4.22
CA LEU A 192 -1.56 3.56 2.83
C LEU A 192 -2.48 4.57 2.12
N LEU A 193 -3.79 4.47 2.31
CA LEU A 193 -4.76 5.40 1.72
C LEU A 193 -4.66 6.80 2.34
N GLY A 194 -4.40 6.89 3.65
CA GLY A 194 -4.11 8.14 4.33
C GLY A 194 -2.89 8.85 3.72
N ARG A 195 -1.81 8.11 3.45
CA ARG A 195 -0.62 8.64 2.75
C ARG A 195 -0.94 9.14 1.33
N GLN A 196 -1.74 8.39 0.57
CA GLN A 196 -2.12 8.81 -0.79
C GLN A 196 -3.00 10.07 -0.78
N SER A 197 -3.95 10.14 0.15
CA SER A 197 -4.84 11.30 0.35
C SER A 197 -4.04 12.56 0.71
N ALA A 198 -3.09 12.45 1.64
CA ALA A 198 -2.22 13.55 2.04
C ALA A 198 -1.40 14.13 0.86
N LEU A 199 -1.03 13.29 -0.12
CA LEU A 199 -0.27 13.71 -1.31
C LEU A 199 -1.15 14.20 -2.47
N ALA A 200 -2.47 14.03 -2.41
CA ALA A 200 -3.36 14.39 -3.50
C ALA A 200 -3.44 15.91 -3.71
N ALA A 201 -3.59 16.68 -2.62
CA ALA A 201 -3.68 18.13 -2.70
C ALA A 201 -2.41 18.80 -3.26
N PRO A 202 -1.18 18.49 -2.79
CA PRO A 202 0.06 19.04 -3.36
C PRO A 202 0.25 18.68 -4.84
N ARG A 203 -0.07 17.45 -5.24
CA ARG A 203 0.02 17.01 -6.65
C ARG A 203 -0.98 17.76 -7.54
N ALA A 204 -2.20 17.98 -7.07
CA ALA A 204 -3.22 18.71 -7.81
C ALA A 204 -2.80 20.16 -8.05
N THR A 205 -2.34 20.86 -7.02
CA THR A 205 -1.88 22.26 -7.13
C THR A 205 -0.67 22.37 -8.06
N GLY A 206 0.30 21.45 -7.94
CA GLY A 206 1.46 21.46 -8.82
C GLY A 206 1.11 21.21 -10.29
N ARG A 207 0.11 20.36 -10.54
CA ARG A 207 -0.38 20.10 -11.91
C ARG A 207 -1.12 21.32 -12.47
N ILE A 208 -1.97 21.99 -11.69
CA ILE A 208 -2.67 23.21 -12.11
C ILE A 208 -1.66 24.32 -12.42
N LEU A 209 -0.73 24.57 -11.51
CA LEU A 209 0.26 25.64 -11.67
C LEU A 209 1.23 25.37 -12.84
N SER A 210 1.51 24.10 -13.15
CA SER A 210 2.31 23.74 -14.33
C SER A 210 1.62 24.04 -15.68
N TRP A 211 0.30 24.27 -15.71
CA TRP A 211 -0.44 24.69 -16.90
C TRP A 211 -0.53 26.22 -17.06
N LEU A 212 -0.13 26.97 -16.03
CA LEU A 212 -0.20 28.43 -16.03
C LEU A 212 0.58 29.11 -17.19
N PRO A 213 1.77 28.64 -17.61
CA PRO A 213 2.46 29.20 -18.78
C PRO A 213 1.71 28.99 -20.11
N LEU A 214 0.98 27.88 -20.25
CA LEU A 214 0.15 27.62 -21.42
C LEU A 214 -1.09 28.51 -21.43
N LEU A 215 -1.70 28.72 -20.26
CA LEU A 215 -2.80 29.66 -20.09
C LEU A 215 -2.36 31.11 -20.38
N GLY A 216 -1.15 31.50 -19.95
CA GLY A 216 -0.58 32.82 -20.25
C GLY A 216 -0.39 33.06 -21.75
N LEU A 217 0.13 32.07 -22.47
CA LEU A 217 0.23 32.10 -23.94
C LEU A 217 -1.14 32.21 -24.62
N GLY A 218 -2.13 31.44 -24.14
CA GLY A 218 -3.50 31.50 -24.66
C GLY A 218 -4.18 32.85 -24.43
N LEU A 219 -4.00 33.46 -23.27
CA LEU A 219 -4.49 34.81 -22.96
C LEU A 219 -3.82 35.89 -23.84
N GLY A 220 -2.53 35.76 -24.12
CA GLY A 220 -1.81 36.66 -25.02
C GLY A 220 -2.39 36.66 -26.44
N VAL A 221 -2.67 35.46 -26.99
CA VAL A 221 -3.34 35.32 -28.29
C VAL A 221 -4.74 35.92 -28.26
N LEU A 222 -5.49 35.74 -27.17
CA LEU A 222 -6.86 36.26 -27.03
C LEU A 222 -6.92 37.79 -26.94
N MET A 223 -5.89 38.44 -26.39
CA MET A 223 -5.74 39.90 -26.39
C MET A 223 -5.42 40.48 -27.79
N GLY A 224 -5.28 39.65 -28.82
CA GLY A 224 -4.94 40.11 -30.17
C GLY A 224 -3.48 40.51 -30.35
N SER A 225 -2.64 40.30 -29.32
CA SER A 225 -1.20 40.22 -29.56
C SER A 225 -0.95 38.99 -30.42
N ASP A 226 0.00 39.09 -31.36
CA ASP A 226 0.42 37.96 -32.18
C ASP A 226 1.75 37.42 -31.58
N PRO A 227 1.72 36.80 -30.37
CA PRO A 227 2.94 36.45 -29.64
C PRO A 227 3.73 35.42 -30.44
N VAL A 228 3.06 34.57 -31.22
CA VAL A 228 3.69 33.62 -32.12
C VAL A 228 4.47 34.38 -33.20
N GLY A 229 3.86 35.41 -33.81
CA GLY A 229 4.51 36.26 -34.80
C GLY A 229 5.71 37.05 -34.27
N VAL A 230 5.65 37.56 -33.04
CA VAL A 230 6.78 38.28 -32.39
C VAL A 230 7.89 37.32 -31.96
N LEU A 231 7.53 36.12 -31.47
CA LEU A 231 8.51 35.08 -31.12
C LEU A 231 9.21 34.50 -32.35
N THR A 232 8.51 34.33 -33.49
CA THR A 232 9.13 33.79 -34.72
C THR A 232 9.72 34.86 -35.63
N GLY A 233 9.27 36.11 -35.52
CA GLY A 233 9.66 37.20 -36.42
C GLY A 233 10.98 37.91 -36.05
N SER A 234 11.47 37.74 -34.81
CA SER A 234 12.72 38.36 -34.35
C SER A 234 13.61 37.36 -33.62
N ILE A 235 14.92 37.41 -33.87
CA ILE A 235 15.93 36.53 -33.25
C ILE A 235 15.86 36.65 -31.71
N LEU A 236 15.58 37.85 -31.19
CA LEU A 236 15.40 38.10 -29.75
C LEU A 236 14.14 37.42 -29.19
N GLY A 237 13.05 37.39 -29.96
CA GLY A 237 11.81 36.69 -29.62
C GLY A 237 11.98 35.17 -29.61
N ALA A 238 12.73 34.65 -30.57
CA ALA A 238 13.00 33.22 -30.67
C ALA A 238 13.85 32.72 -29.49
N LEU A 239 14.88 33.48 -29.11
CA LEU A 239 15.74 33.16 -27.95
C LEU A 239 14.97 33.20 -26.63
N THR A 240 14.13 34.21 -26.41
CA THR A 240 13.29 34.32 -25.19
C THR A 240 12.22 33.23 -25.13
N GLY A 241 11.62 32.86 -26.26
CA GLY A 241 10.69 31.74 -26.37
C GLY A 241 11.32 30.38 -26.06
N LEU A 242 12.48 30.10 -26.64
CA LEU A 242 13.25 28.88 -26.35
C LEU A 242 13.66 28.80 -24.88
N LEU A 243 14.09 29.92 -24.29
CA LEU A 243 14.42 30.01 -22.87
C LEU A 243 13.20 29.67 -22.00
N GLY A 244 12.05 30.30 -22.25
CA GLY A 244 10.81 30.02 -21.51
C GLY A 244 10.32 28.57 -21.65
N LEU A 245 10.41 28.01 -22.85
CA LEU A 245 10.05 26.60 -23.11
C LEU A 245 11.01 25.64 -22.39
N GLY A 246 12.30 25.97 -22.39
CA GLY A 246 13.34 25.26 -21.65
C GLY A 246 13.07 25.24 -20.15
N LEU A 247 12.77 26.39 -19.54
CA LEU A 247 12.43 26.49 -18.12
C LEU A 247 11.14 25.71 -17.78
N ALA A 248 10.12 25.76 -18.65
CA ALA A 248 8.88 25.00 -18.46
C ALA A 248 9.10 23.48 -18.55
N PHE A 249 10.01 23.03 -19.43
CA PHE A 249 10.37 21.62 -19.54
C PHE A 249 11.23 21.16 -18.35
N ALA A 250 12.17 22.00 -17.92
CA ALA A 250 12.99 21.77 -16.74
C ALA A 250 12.14 21.66 -15.46
N GLY A 251 11.17 22.57 -15.26
CA GLY A 251 10.25 22.50 -14.12
C GLY A 251 9.37 21.25 -14.12
N ARG A 252 8.89 20.81 -15.30
CA ARG A 252 8.13 19.55 -15.44
C ARG A 252 8.99 18.31 -15.20
N ARG A 253 10.24 18.31 -15.67
CA ARG A 253 11.21 17.24 -15.41
C ARG A 253 11.60 17.18 -13.94
N TRP A 254 11.86 18.32 -13.31
CA TRP A 254 12.22 18.41 -11.90
C TRP A 254 11.07 17.91 -11.01
N THR A 255 9.84 18.35 -11.26
CA THR A 255 8.67 17.87 -10.51
C THR A 255 8.43 16.38 -10.71
N ALA A 256 8.55 15.86 -11.93
CA ALA A 256 8.45 14.42 -12.19
C ALA A 256 9.54 13.62 -11.48
N VAL A 257 10.78 14.12 -11.46
CA VAL A 257 11.90 13.48 -10.75
C VAL A 257 11.71 13.52 -9.24
N LEU A 258 11.23 14.63 -8.67
CA LEU A 258 10.93 14.72 -7.24
C LEU A 258 9.81 13.76 -6.83
N VAL A 259 8.73 13.68 -7.61
CA VAL A 259 7.63 12.72 -7.35
C VAL A 259 8.13 11.29 -7.50
N HIS A 260 8.98 11.00 -8.48
CA HIS A 260 9.54 9.66 -8.63
C HIS A 260 10.50 9.31 -7.49
N ARG A 261 11.39 10.24 -7.08
CA ARG A 261 12.25 10.05 -5.92
C ARG A 261 11.45 9.93 -4.62
N ALA A 262 10.34 10.62 -4.50
CA ALA A 262 9.40 10.48 -3.39
C ALA A 262 8.81 9.08 -3.28
N GLU A 263 8.35 8.55 -4.41
CA GLU A 263 7.78 7.23 -4.53
C GLU A 263 8.84 6.15 -4.27
N VAL A 264 10.06 6.35 -4.78
CA VAL A 264 11.21 5.47 -4.54
C VAL A 264 11.68 5.53 -3.09
N GLU A 265 11.79 6.71 -2.47
CA GLU A 265 12.17 6.86 -1.06
C GLU A 265 11.09 6.29 -0.14
N SER A 266 9.82 6.41 -0.50
CA SER A 266 8.70 5.82 0.24
C SER A 266 8.62 4.29 0.10
N ALA A 267 9.06 3.76 -1.05
CA ALA A 267 9.20 2.33 -1.26
C ALA A 267 10.49 1.79 -0.61
N ALA A 268 11.55 2.58 -0.60
CA ALA A 268 12.82 2.28 0.04
C ALA A 268 12.73 2.43 1.56
N SER A 269 11.91 3.31 2.13
CA SER A 269 11.69 3.36 3.59
C SER A 269 10.90 2.14 4.06
N SER A 270 9.95 1.66 3.25
CA SER A 270 9.33 0.35 3.46
C SER A 270 10.31 -0.81 3.21
N GLY A 271 11.34 -0.62 2.38
CA GLY A 271 12.34 -1.60 1.99
C GLY A 271 13.68 -1.60 2.75
N ALA A 272 13.99 -0.53 3.51
CA ALA A 272 15.29 -0.35 4.17
C ALA A 272 15.32 -1.06 5.53
N GLU A 273 14.16 -1.23 6.17
CA GLU A 273 14.00 -2.19 7.27
C GLU A 273 14.06 -3.65 6.78
N GLN A 274 13.90 -3.90 5.48
CA GLN A 274 14.01 -5.24 4.84
C GLN A 274 15.45 -5.64 4.44
N THR A 275 16.47 -4.93 4.96
CA THR A 275 17.89 -5.32 4.79
C THR A 275 18.33 -6.45 5.74
N SER A 276 17.44 -6.89 6.63
CA SER A 276 17.63 -8.11 7.41
C SER A 276 16.93 -9.28 6.72
N ASN A 277 17.61 -10.43 6.66
CA ASN A 277 17.25 -11.64 5.91
C ASN A 277 16.00 -12.39 6.48
N VAL A 278 15.09 -11.66 7.12
CA VAL A 278 13.86 -12.13 7.79
C VAL A 278 12.67 -11.72 6.88
N PRO A 279 11.66 -12.59 6.69
CA PRO A 279 10.47 -12.25 5.90
C PRO A 279 9.84 -10.92 6.37
N PRO A 280 9.19 -10.15 5.47
CA PRO A 280 8.61 -8.85 5.78
C PRO A 280 7.43 -9.03 6.72
N VAL A 281 7.69 -9.00 8.02
CA VAL A 281 6.69 -9.12 9.07
C VAL A 281 6.69 -7.81 9.84
N ASP A 282 5.49 -7.25 10.04
CA ASP A 282 5.31 -6.03 10.82
C ASP A 282 5.70 -6.23 12.30
N THR A 283 6.60 -5.39 12.81
CA THR A 283 7.05 -5.41 14.21
C THR A 283 5.88 -5.16 15.17
N ALA A 284 4.94 -4.29 14.83
CA ALA A 284 3.76 -4.02 15.65
C ALA A 284 2.87 -5.27 15.77
N LEU A 285 2.71 -6.02 14.67
CA LEU A 285 1.98 -7.30 14.67
C LEU A 285 2.65 -8.32 15.59
N VAL A 286 3.98 -8.44 15.55
CA VAL A 286 4.74 -9.35 16.42
C VAL A 286 4.50 -9.02 17.90
N LEU A 287 4.56 -7.73 18.26
CA LEU A 287 4.33 -7.28 19.63
C LEU A 287 2.90 -7.55 20.11
N GLU A 288 1.90 -7.35 19.25
CA GLU A 288 0.49 -7.62 19.55
C GLU A 288 0.18 -9.11 19.69
N LEU A 289 0.73 -9.94 18.81
CA LEU A 289 0.57 -11.39 18.88
C LEU A 289 1.19 -11.92 20.18
N LEU A 290 2.36 -11.42 20.56
CA LEU A 290 2.99 -11.77 21.83
C LEU A 290 2.16 -11.30 23.03
N ALA A 291 1.66 -10.06 23.00
CA ALA A 291 0.76 -9.56 24.04
C ALA A 291 -0.52 -10.42 24.16
N ALA A 292 -1.04 -10.90 23.03
CA ALA A 292 -2.17 -11.82 23.00
C ALA A 292 -1.84 -13.18 23.63
N GLN A 293 -0.66 -13.75 23.37
CA GLN A 293 -0.19 -15.00 24.02
C GLN A 293 -0.13 -14.84 25.55
N LEU A 294 0.46 -13.74 26.03
CA LEU A 294 0.59 -13.48 27.46
C LEU A 294 -0.79 -13.27 28.12
N ARG A 295 -1.71 -12.60 27.43
CA ARG A 295 -3.10 -12.43 27.90
C ARG A 295 -3.87 -13.75 27.92
N ALA A 296 -3.55 -14.69 27.04
CA ALA A 296 -4.04 -16.07 27.06
C ALA A 296 -3.41 -16.92 28.18
N GLY A 297 -2.44 -16.38 28.91
CA GLY A 297 -1.81 -17.05 30.06
C GLY A 297 -0.52 -17.79 29.75
N LEU A 298 0.05 -17.64 28.54
CA LEU A 298 1.33 -18.27 28.22
C LEU A 298 2.46 -17.59 29.01
N ALA A 299 3.37 -18.42 29.53
CA ALA A 299 4.57 -17.92 30.18
C ALA A 299 5.46 -17.14 29.17
N PRO A 300 6.14 -16.06 29.58
CA PRO A 300 6.97 -15.24 28.69
C PRO A 300 7.99 -16.03 27.87
N LEU A 301 8.61 -17.05 28.46
CA LEU A 301 9.58 -17.92 27.78
C LEU A 301 8.90 -18.82 26.73
N ALA A 302 7.70 -19.33 27.02
CA ALA A 302 6.94 -20.13 26.05
C ALA A 302 6.48 -19.27 24.88
N ALA A 303 5.94 -18.08 25.16
CA ALA A 303 5.54 -17.12 24.14
C ALA A 303 6.73 -16.71 23.25
N LEU A 304 7.90 -16.44 23.83
CA LEU A 304 9.13 -16.16 23.09
C LEU A 304 9.59 -17.35 22.23
N GLY A 305 9.47 -18.57 22.74
CA GLY A 305 9.79 -19.79 22.00
C GLY A 305 8.88 -19.98 20.78
N THR A 306 7.57 -19.76 20.94
CA THR A 306 6.61 -19.81 19.81
C THR A 306 6.93 -18.76 18.76
N LEU A 307 7.35 -17.56 19.16
CA LEU A 307 7.75 -16.49 18.25
C LEU A 307 9.06 -16.81 17.51
N ALA A 308 10.06 -17.36 18.21
CA ALA A 308 11.34 -17.75 17.62
C ALA A 308 11.14 -18.77 16.49
N GLU A 309 10.30 -19.76 16.76
CA GLU A 309 9.89 -20.82 15.85
C GLU A 309 9.04 -20.26 14.70
N ALA A 310 8.11 -19.34 14.99
CA ALA A 310 7.27 -18.68 14.00
C ALA A 310 8.07 -17.85 12.98
N LEU A 311 9.04 -17.07 13.46
CA LEU A 311 9.94 -16.26 12.63
C LEU A 311 11.12 -17.05 12.04
N ASN A 312 11.31 -18.31 12.44
CA ASN A 312 12.48 -19.13 12.11
C ASN A 312 13.82 -18.39 12.40
N SER A 313 13.87 -17.69 13.54
CA SER A 313 14.94 -16.75 13.89
C SER A 313 15.98 -17.42 14.79
N ARG A 314 17.16 -17.72 14.22
CA ARG A 314 18.29 -18.31 14.98
C ARG A 314 18.70 -17.51 16.22
N PRO A 315 18.77 -16.15 16.18
CA PRO A 315 19.06 -15.36 17.37
C PRO A 315 18.05 -15.60 18.50
N LEU A 316 16.74 -15.63 18.19
CA LEU A 316 15.70 -15.85 19.20
C LEU A 316 15.73 -17.28 19.77
N HIS A 317 16.00 -18.29 18.95
CA HIS A 317 16.21 -19.66 19.44
C HIS A 317 17.38 -19.74 20.42
N THR A 318 18.47 -19.03 20.13
CA THR A 318 19.65 -18.98 21.00
C THR A 318 19.32 -18.33 22.34
N VAL A 319 18.54 -17.25 22.35
CA VAL A 319 18.06 -16.60 23.59
C VAL A 319 17.19 -17.56 24.40
N CYS A 320 16.20 -18.20 23.77
CA CYS A 320 15.33 -19.17 24.44
C CYS A 320 16.14 -20.31 25.07
N GLN A 321 17.08 -20.88 24.31
CA GLN A 321 17.94 -21.97 24.78
C GLN A 321 18.80 -21.52 25.98
N ARG A 322 19.40 -20.32 25.94
CA ARG A 322 20.19 -19.80 27.07
C ARG A 322 19.36 -19.59 28.33
N LEU A 323 18.15 -19.05 28.20
CA LEU A 323 17.22 -18.88 29.33
C LEU A 323 16.80 -20.22 29.92
N GLN A 324 16.52 -21.23 29.06
CA GLN A 324 16.21 -22.60 29.51
C GLN A 324 17.38 -23.27 30.24
N MET A 325 18.62 -22.95 29.85
CA MET A 325 19.84 -23.41 30.53
C MET A 325 20.18 -22.61 31.80
N GLY A 326 19.29 -21.72 32.26
CA GLY A 326 19.46 -20.95 33.49
C GLY A 326 20.34 -19.71 33.36
N SER A 327 20.67 -19.27 32.14
CA SER A 327 21.39 -18.00 31.96
C SER A 327 20.54 -16.83 32.43
N GLY A 328 21.17 -15.84 33.08
CA GLY A 328 20.50 -14.60 33.45
C GLY A 328 19.96 -13.82 32.23
N TRP A 329 18.92 -13.01 32.43
CA TRP A 329 18.25 -12.26 31.35
C TRP A 329 19.24 -11.46 30.49
N GLY A 330 20.12 -10.66 31.10
CA GLY A 330 21.09 -9.85 30.36
C GLY A 330 22.09 -10.67 29.52
N SER A 331 22.58 -11.81 30.03
CA SER A 331 23.55 -12.64 29.30
C SER A 331 22.88 -13.47 28.20
N ALA A 332 21.63 -13.89 28.39
CA ALA A 332 20.87 -14.62 27.38
C ALA A 332 20.69 -13.80 26.09
N TRP A 333 20.38 -12.52 26.22
CA TRP A 333 20.18 -11.58 25.09
C TRP A 333 21.47 -11.03 24.47
N SER A 334 22.65 -11.45 24.95
CA SER A 334 23.94 -10.99 24.41
C SER A 334 24.22 -11.49 22.97
N GLY A 335 24.94 -10.68 22.18
CA GLY A 335 25.35 -11.02 20.81
C GLY A 335 24.37 -10.50 19.76
N SER A 336 24.06 -11.31 18.74
CA SER A 336 23.25 -10.90 17.59
C SER A 336 21.80 -10.54 17.94
N ALA A 337 21.24 -11.10 19.01
CA ALA A 337 19.88 -10.80 19.46
C ALA A 337 19.75 -9.39 20.06
N ALA A 338 20.81 -8.84 20.66
CA ALA A 338 20.79 -7.53 21.30
C ALA A 338 20.53 -6.38 20.32
N GLY A 339 21.01 -6.51 19.08
CA GLY A 339 20.85 -5.48 18.04
C GLY A 339 19.49 -5.53 17.35
N THR A 340 18.95 -6.72 17.09
CA THR A 340 17.71 -6.88 16.30
C THR A 340 16.44 -6.84 17.15
N PHE A 341 16.49 -7.32 18.39
CA PHE A 341 15.30 -7.54 19.23
C PHE A 341 15.39 -6.81 20.57
N GLY A 342 16.09 -5.67 20.63
CA GLY A 342 16.31 -4.89 21.85
C GLY A 342 15.01 -4.39 22.49
N GLU A 343 14.07 -3.88 21.69
CA GLU A 343 12.78 -3.41 22.19
C GLU A 343 11.92 -4.54 22.76
N LEU A 344 11.94 -5.70 22.09
CA LEU A 344 11.27 -6.91 22.56
C LEU A 344 11.86 -7.41 23.89
N ARG A 345 13.19 -7.38 24.02
CA ARG A 345 13.90 -7.68 25.27
C ARG A 345 13.43 -6.75 26.39
N ASP A 346 13.42 -5.45 26.14
CA ASP A 346 13.11 -4.47 27.18
C ASP A 346 11.63 -4.57 27.61
N ALA A 347 10.73 -4.86 26.67
CA ALA A 347 9.31 -5.09 26.95
C ALA A 347 9.04 -6.36 27.78
N LEU A 348 9.78 -7.44 27.53
CA LEU A 348 9.60 -8.72 28.22
C LEU A 348 10.36 -8.81 29.56
N ALA A 349 11.35 -7.94 29.79
CA ALA A 349 12.16 -7.98 31.00
C ALA A 349 11.33 -7.97 32.30
N PRO A 350 10.33 -7.08 32.48
CA PRO A 350 9.53 -7.04 33.72
C PRO A 350 8.72 -8.31 33.98
N ALA A 351 8.21 -8.93 32.91
CA ALA A 351 7.45 -10.18 33.02
C ALA A 351 8.35 -11.37 33.34
N TYR A 352 9.56 -11.41 32.80
CA TYR A 352 10.49 -12.50 33.05
C TYR A 352 11.15 -12.42 34.44
N THR A 353 11.58 -11.22 34.87
CA THR A 353 12.34 -11.06 36.12
C THR A 353 11.45 -10.83 37.34
N GLY A 354 10.33 -10.14 37.18
CA GLY A 354 9.46 -9.71 38.28
C GLY A 354 8.04 -10.26 38.22
N GLY A 355 7.68 -11.05 37.20
CA GLY A 355 6.32 -11.55 37.00
C GLY A 355 5.28 -10.47 36.71
N ALA A 356 5.71 -9.24 36.43
CA ALA A 356 4.82 -8.12 36.18
C ALA A 356 4.11 -8.28 34.81
N PRO A 357 2.86 -7.84 34.66
CA PRO A 357 2.15 -7.93 33.39
C PRO A 357 2.81 -7.04 32.33
N SER A 358 3.50 -7.63 31.35
CA SER A 358 4.13 -6.90 30.23
C SER A 358 3.20 -6.67 29.03
N THR A 359 1.96 -7.13 29.09
CA THR A 359 0.97 -6.99 28.00
C THR A 359 0.74 -5.53 27.62
N ALA A 360 0.57 -4.64 28.60
CA ALA A 360 0.38 -3.22 28.36
C ALA A 360 1.63 -2.56 27.75
N LEU A 361 2.84 -3.00 28.15
CA LEU A 361 4.08 -2.50 27.58
C LEU A 361 4.22 -2.90 26.11
N LEU A 362 3.95 -4.16 25.78
CA LEU A 362 3.98 -4.66 24.40
C LEU A 362 2.97 -3.91 23.51
N LEU A 363 1.74 -3.71 23.98
CA LEU A 363 0.73 -2.94 23.24
C LEU A 363 1.15 -1.47 23.08
N SER A 364 1.70 -0.85 24.12
CA SER A 364 2.18 0.53 24.03
C SER A 364 3.33 0.71 23.03
N LEU A 365 4.20 -0.31 22.90
CA LEU A 365 5.27 -0.31 21.90
C LEU A 365 4.73 -0.56 20.49
N ALA A 366 3.73 -1.44 20.33
CA ALA A 366 3.04 -1.61 19.05
C ALA A 366 2.37 -0.30 18.60
N ASP A 367 1.68 0.39 19.51
CA ASP A 367 1.09 1.71 19.25
C ASP A 367 2.15 2.77 18.95
N ALA A 368 3.27 2.77 19.69
CA ALA A 368 4.39 3.66 19.43
C ALA A 368 4.98 3.46 18.03
N HIS A 369 5.11 2.21 17.58
CA HIS A 369 5.57 1.85 16.24
C HIS A 369 4.62 2.39 15.18
N ARG A 370 3.32 2.08 15.27
CA ARG A 370 2.28 2.57 14.36
C ARG A 370 2.26 4.09 14.26
N LEU A 371 2.37 4.78 15.41
CA LEU A 371 2.46 6.24 15.45
C LEU A 371 3.77 6.76 14.82
N SER A 372 4.88 6.06 15.01
CA SER A 372 6.16 6.45 14.44
C SER A 372 6.15 6.35 12.91
N GLU A 373 5.58 5.26 12.37
CA GLU A 373 5.38 5.04 10.95
C GLU A 373 4.45 6.09 10.35
N ARG A 374 3.31 6.35 11.01
CA ARG A 374 2.37 7.38 10.57
C ARG A 374 3.02 8.77 10.53
N ARG A 375 3.77 9.14 11.56
CA ARG A 375 4.52 10.40 11.59
C ARG A 375 5.62 10.43 10.53
N ALA A 376 6.30 9.32 10.27
CA ALA A 376 7.30 9.24 9.21
C ALA A 376 6.67 9.46 7.83
N ALA A 377 5.50 8.84 7.58
CA ALA A 377 4.73 9.05 6.36
C ALA A 377 4.22 10.49 6.22
N GLU A 378 3.69 11.09 7.29
CA GLU A 378 3.24 12.49 7.32
C GLU A 378 4.41 13.46 7.07
N ARG A 379 5.58 13.23 7.70
CA ARG A 379 6.80 14.02 7.46
C ARG A 379 7.29 13.87 6.02
N ALA A 380 7.27 12.65 5.47
CA ALA A 380 7.61 12.44 4.06
C ALA A 380 6.66 13.23 3.16
N ALA A 381 5.34 13.16 3.39
CA ALA A 381 4.35 13.93 2.64
C ALA A 381 4.53 15.44 2.77
N GLY A 382 4.83 15.95 3.98
CA GLY A 382 5.12 17.35 4.22
C GLY A 382 6.38 17.84 3.48
N ARG A 383 7.48 17.06 3.55
CA ARG A 383 8.73 17.37 2.82
C ARG A 383 8.50 17.41 1.32
N LEU A 384 7.67 16.52 0.78
CA LEU A 384 7.31 16.50 -0.63
C LEU A 384 6.44 17.70 -1.01
N SER A 385 5.52 18.11 -0.15
CA SER A 385 4.70 19.30 -0.37
C SER A 385 5.58 20.55 -0.50
N VAL A 386 6.55 20.72 0.41
CA VAL A 386 7.51 21.84 0.35
C VAL A 386 8.42 21.71 -0.88
N ALA A 387 8.98 20.52 -1.12
CA ALA A 387 9.88 20.27 -2.23
C ALA A 387 9.20 20.43 -3.60
N LEU A 388 7.88 20.26 -3.69
CA LEU A 388 7.12 20.49 -4.92
C LEU A 388 6.88 21.99 -5.17
N VAL A 389 6.63 22.78 -4.13
CA VAL A 389 6.33 24.21 -4.26
C VAL A 389 7.56 25.02 -4.71
N VAL A 390 8.75 24.68 -4.22
CA VAL A 390 10.01 25.39 -4.53
C VAL A 390 10.35 25.42 -6.04
N PRO A 391 10.46 24.30 -6.76
CA PRO A 391 10.78 24.29 -8.19
C PRO A 391 9.64 24.86 -9.04
N LEU A 392 8.39 24.74 -8.58
CA LEU A 392 7.26 25.39 -9.23
C LEU A 392 7.41 26.91 -9.14
N GLY A 393 7.62 27.49 -7.96
CA GLY A 393 7.86 28.93 -7.81
C GLY A 393 9.09 29.42 -8.59
N LEU A 394 10.22 28.71 -8.51
CA LEU A 394 11.47 29.11 -9.17
C LEU A 394 11.47 28.95 -10.69
N CYS A 395 10.70 28.02 -11.26
CA CYS A 395 10.66 27.82 -12.72
C CYS A 395 9.43 28.43 -13.38
N SER A 396 8.26 28.46 -12.72
CA SER A 396 7.02 28.94 -13.35
C SER A 396 6.93 30.46 -13.39
N LEU A 397 7.43 31.18 -12.38
CA LEU A 397 7.44 32.65 -12.38
C LEU A 397 8.31 33.20 -13.51
N PRO A 398 9.59 32.78 -13.66
CA PRO A 398 10.41 33.26 -14.76
C PRO A 398 9.89 32.82 -16.12
N ALA A 399 9.37 31.59 -16.25
CA ALA A 399 8.76 31.13 -17.50
C ALA A 399 7.53 31.96 -17.87
N PHE A 400 6.68 32.32 -16.90
CA PHE A 400 5.53 33.19 -17.12
C PHE A 400 5.94 34.62 -17.52
N ILE A 401 6.97 35.16 -16.89
CA ILE A 401 7.52 36.48 -17.25
C ILE A 401 8.06 36.45 -18.69
N CYS A 402 8.88 35.46 -19.04
CA CYS A 402 9.48 35.33 -20.38
C CYS A 402 8.46 35.04 -21.48
N LEU A 403 7.46 34.18 -21.23
CA LEU A 403 6.49 33.77 -22.25
C LEU A 403 5.23 34.65 -22.31
N GLY A 404 4.85 35.26 -21.19
CA GLY A 404 3.63 36.06 -21.08
C GLY A 404 3.91 37.56 -21.12
N ILE A 405 4.73 38.06 -20.20
CA ILE A 405 4.86 39.51 -19.95
C ILE A 405 5.80 40.18 -20.96
N VAL A 406 6.97 39.59 -21.22
CA VAL A 406 7.98 40.18 -22.12
C VAL A 406 7.47 40.41 -23.54
N PRO A 407 6.77 39.47 -24.20
CA PRO A 407 6.25 39.68 -25.55
C PRO A 407 5.19 40.78 -25.59
N ILE A 408 4.32 40.85 -24.58
CA ILE A 408 3.30 41.90 -24.46
C ILE A 408 3.96 43.27 -24.34
N LEU A 409 4.95 43.42 -23.46
CA LEU A 409 5.70 44.67 -23.31
C LEU A 409 6.39 45.09 -24.62
N ILE A 410 7.01 44.15 -25.33
CA ILE A 410 7.66 44.41 -26.63
C ILE A 410 6.62 44.86 -27.67
N SER A 411 5.41 44.31 -27.66
CA SER A 411 4.35 44.71 -28.60
C SER A 411 3.75 46.09 -28.30
N LEU A 412 3.79 46.54 -27.04
CA LEU A 412 3.25 47.82 -26.58
C LEU A 412 4.26 48.97 -26.62
N LEU A 413 5.57 48.68 -26.60
CA LEU A 413 6.63 49.67 -26.71
C LEU A 413 6.52 50.55 -27.98
N PRO A 414 6.31 50.00 -29.18
CA PRO A 414 6.20 50.78 -30.42
C PRO A 414 4.98 51.71 -30.46
N THR A 415 3.91 51.40 -29.71
CA THR A 415 2.66 52.17 -29.69
C THR A 415 2.69 53.34 -28.70
N LEU A 416 3.67 53.37 -27.77
CA LEU A 416 3.84 54.44 -26.78
C LEU A 416 4.97 55.41 -27.12
N THR A 417 5.92 55.00 -27.97
CA THR A 417 7.03 55.85 -28.45
C THR A 417 6.79 56.45 -29.83
N GLY A 418 5.58 56.30 -30.37
CA GLY A 418 5.14 56.86 -31.66
C GLY A 418 4.34 58.14 -31.47
#